data_AF-A0A971EK61-F1
#
_entry.id   AF-A0A971EK61-F1
#
_cell.length_a   1.000
_cell.length_b   1.000
_cell.length_c   1.000
_cell.angle_alpha   90.00
_cell.angle_beta   90.00
_cell.angle_gamma   90.00
#
_symmetry.space_group_name_H-M   'P 1'
#
loop_
_entity.id
_entity.type
_entity.pdbx_description
1 polymer ?
#
loop_
_entity_poly.entity_id
_entity_poly.type
_entity_poly.pdbx_seq_one_letter_code
_entity_poly.pdbx_strand_id
1 'polypeptide(L)'
;MMIINPNEDYFKQKLEWVAQRMAALEEIEARLQEMRSLAVYARDNYIDRDMARAFNTRLQVLQQEIIELDEQTRVFCLDCQ
;
A
#
# COMPACT_ATOMS: atom_id res chain seq x y z
N MET A 1 3.82 39.76 -12.05
CA MET A 1 4.24 39.04 -10.83
C MET A 1 3.00 38.32 -10.32
N MET A 2 2.86 37.02 -10.57
CA MET A 2 1.73 36.24 -10.04
C MET A 2 1.94 36.12 -8.53
N ILE A 3 1.07 36.76 -7.75
CA ILE A 3 1.01 36.54 -6.31
C ILE A 3 0.33 35.18 -6.17
N ILE A 4 1.13 34.13 -6.07
CA ILE A 4 0.61 32.81 -5.76
C ILE A 4 0.07 32.89 -4.33
N ASN A 5 -1.23 32.63 -4.17
CA ASN A 5 -1.86 32.64 -2.86
C ASN A 5 -1.33 31.41 -2.09
N PRO A 6 -0.59 31.57 -0.99
CA PRO A 6 0.04 30.45 -0.28
C PRO A 6 -0.96 29.38 0.18
N ASN A 7 -2.24 29.74 0.33
CA ASN A 7 -3.30 28.78 0.63
C ASN A 7 -3.65 27.89 -0.58
N GLU A 8 -3.64 28.44 -1.80
CA GLU A 8 -3.97 27.67 -3.01
C GLU A 8 -2.89 26.61 -3.31
N ASP A 9 -1.62 26.97 -3.15
CA ASP A 9 -0.50 26.02 -3.31
C ASP A 9 -0.53 24.91 -2.24
N TYR A 10 -0.84 25.26 -0.98
CA TYR A 10 -0.99 24.28 0.09
C TYR A 10 -2.12 23.29 -0.22
N PHE A 11 -3.30 23.77 -0.63
CA PHE A 11 -4.42 22.90 -0.98
C PHE A 11 -4.13 22.04 -2.21
N LYS A 12 -3.41 22.57 -3.21
CA LYS A 12 -3.00 21.80 -4.38
C LYS A 12 -2.06 20.65 -4.00
N GLN A 13 -1.04 20.93 -3.19
CA GLN A 13 -0.11 19.91 -2.71
C GLN A 13 -0.81 18.85 -1.86
N LYS A 14 -1.78 19.27 -1.03
CA LYS A 14 -2.60 18.34 -0.24
C LYS A 14 -3.47 17.44 -1.11
N LEU A 15 -4.08 17.98 -2.18
CA LEU A 15 -4.85 17.18 -3.14
C LEU A 15 -3.97 16.19 -3.89
N GLU A 16 -2.77 16.60 -4.32
CA GLU A 16 -1.81 15.72 -4.96
C GLU A 16 -1.37 14.58 -4.04
N TRP A 17 -1.11 14.87 -2.77
CA TRP A 17 -0.82 13.83 -1.77
C TRP A 17 -2.00 12.89 -1.54
N VAL A 18 -3.24 13.40 -1.43
CA VAL A 18 -4.43 12.53 -1.29
C VAL A 18 -4.56 11.60 -2.49
N ALA A 19 -4.35 12.10 -3.71
CA ALA A 19 -4.40 11.29 -4.92
C ALA A 19 -3.34 10.18 -4.92
N GLN A 20 -2.10 10.51 -4.54
CA GLN A 20 -1.02 9.52 -4.40
C GLN A 20 -1.35 8.48 -3.33
N ARG A 21 -1.89 8.91 -2.18
CA ARG A 21 -2.26 8.02 -1.08
C ARG A 21 -3.42 7.10 -1.46
N MET A 22 -4.40 7.59 -2.21
CA MET A 22 -5.48 6.76 -2.74
C MET A 22 -4.95 5.65 -3.64
N ALA A 23 -4.08 6.00 -4.60
CA ALA A 23 -3.48 5.00 -5.49
C ALA A 23 -2.68 3.94 -4.72
N ALA A 24 -1.90 4.35 -3.73
CA ALA A 24 -1.16 3.41 -2.88
C ALA A 24 -2.09 2.51 -2.05
N LEU A 25 -3.22 3.02 -1.57
CA LEU A 25 -4.21 2.22 -0.84
C LEU A 25 -4.88 1.18 -1.73
N GLU A 26 -5.20 1.51 -2.99
CA GLU A 26 -5.72 0.55 -3.98
C GLU A 26 -4.70 -0.58 -4.21
N GLU A 27 -3.43 -0.24 -4.32
CA GLU A 27 -2.33 -1.19 -4.46
C GLU A 27 -2.11 -2.09 -3.23
N ILE A 28 -2.27 -1.53 -2.03
CA ILE A 28 -2.23 -2.29 -0.77
C ILE A 28 -3.43 -3.25 -0.69
N GLU A 29 -4.62 -2.79 -1.07
CA GLU A 29 -5.81 -3.62 -1.08
C GLU A 29 -5.65 -4.82 -2.02
N ALA A 30 -5.12 -4.61 -3.22
CA ALA A 30 -4.86 -5.69 -4.18
C ALA A 30 -3.93 -6.77 -3.58
N ARG A 31 -2.87 -6.36 -2.88
CA ARG A 31 -1.93 -7.28 -2.21
C ARG A 31 -2.58 -8.03 -1.05
N LEU A 32 -3.42 -7.36 -0.25
CA LEU A 32 -4.20 -8.00 0.83
C LEU A 32 -5.20 -9.02 0.27
N GLN A 33 -5.84 -8.73 -0.87
CA GLN A 33 -6.72 -9.67 -1.57
C GLN A 33 -5.95 -10.90 -2.07
N GLU A 34 -4.72 -10.73 -2.55
CA GLU A 34 -3.84 -11.86 -2.89
C GLU A 34 -3.51 -12.71 -1.66
N MET A 35 -3.09 -12.09 -0.55
CA MET A 35 -2.82 -12.81 0.70
C MET A 35 -4.04 -13.61 1.17
N ARG A 36 -5.23 -13.00 1.11
CA ARG A 36 -6.50 -13.68 1.43
C ARG A 36 -6.74 -14.87 0.51
N SER A 37 -6.48 -14.72 -0.78
CA SER A 37 -6.67 -15.80 -1.76
C SER A 37 -5.76 -16.99 -1.50
N LEU A 38 -4.50 -16.73 -1.14
CA LEU A 38 -3.55 -17.77 -0.71
C LEU A 38 -4.02 -18.49 0.56
N ALA A 39 -4.52 -17.73 1.55
CA ALA A 39 -5.03 -18.31 2.79
C ALA A 39 -6.29 -19.16 2.57
N VAL A 40 -7.21 -18.71 1.71
CA VAL A 40 -8.40 -19.48 1.33
C VAL A 40 -8.00 -20.76 0.60
N TYR A 41 -7.08 -20.68 -0.37
CA TYR A 41 -6.59 -21.86 -1.06
C TYR A 41 -5.95 -22.87 -0.10
N ALA A 42 -5.11 -22.39 0.83
CA ALA A 42 -4.45 -23.24 1.82
C ALA A 42 -5.43 -23.94 2.78
N ARG A 43 -6.56 -23.28 3.09
CA ARG A 43 -7.63 -23.86 3.91
C ARG A 43 -8.40 -24.95 3.17
N ASP A 44 -8.69 -24.73 1.89
CA ASP A 44 -9.62 -25.56 1.12
C ASP A 44 -8.92 -26.73 0.40
N ASN A 45 -7.59 -26.76 0.40
CA ASN A 45 -6.79 -27.78 -0.29
C ASN A 45 -5.78 -28.46 0.64
N TYR A 46 -5.36 -29.67 0.28
CA TYR A 46 -4.20 -30.30 0.92
C TYR A 46 -2.92 -29.56 0.51
N ILE A 47 -2.19 -29.05 1.49
CA ILE A 47 -0.93 -28.34 1.30
C ILE A 47 0.21 -29.19 1.83
N ASP A 48 1.09 -29.63 0.93
CA ASP A 48 2.33 -30.27 1.31
C ASP A 48 3.36 -29.25 1.83
N ARG A 49 4.48 -29.76 2.35
CA ARG A 49 5.50 -28.93 2.99
C ARG A 49 6.16 -27.93 2.04
N ASP A 50 6.33 -28.28 0.77
CA ASP A 50 7.02 -27.44 -0.21
C ASP A 50 6.08 -26.32 -0.68
N MET A 51 4.79 -26.64 -0.90
CA MET A 51 3.76 -25.64 -1.14
C MET A 51 3.57 -24.70 0.05
N ALA A 52 3.57 -25.21 1.29
CA ALA A 52 3.50 -24.39 2.49
C ALA A 52 4.68 -23.40 2.58
N ARG A 53 5.89 -23.84 2.22
CA ARG A 53 7.06 -22.96 2.17
C ARG A 53 6.89 -21.89 1.10
N ALA A 54 6.44 -22.24 -0.11
CA ALA A 54 6.22 -21.28 -1.18
C ALA A 54 5.17 -20.22 -0.80
N PHE A 55 4.08 -20.63 -0.17
CA PHE A 55 3.02 -19.72 0.29
C PHE A 55 3.55 -18.76 1.35
N ASN A 56 4.28 -19.27 2.35
CA ASN A 56 4.86 -18.44 3.39
C ASN A 56 5.85 -17.41 2.82
N THR A 57 6.70 -17.82 1.86
CA THR A 57 7.59 -16.88 1.17
C THR A 57 6.80 -15.80 0.45
N ARG A 58 5.73 -16.15 -0.28
CA ARG A 58 4.90 -15.16 -0.98
C ARG A 58 4.18 -14.21 -0.02
N LEU A 59 3.64 -14.73 1.09
CA LEU A 59 2.99 -13.92 2.12
C LEU A 59 3.96 -12.92 2.76
N GLN A 60 5.20 -13.33 3.02
CA GLN A 60 6.23 -12.43 3.56
C GLN A 60 6.59 -11.31 2.58
N VAL A 61 6.73 -11.64 1.28
CA VAL A 61 6.98 -10.64 0.24
C VAL A 61 5.82 -9.64 0.17
N LEU A 62 4.56 -10.12 0.12
CA LEU A 62 3.39 -9.25 0.08
C LEU A 62 3.30 -8.35 1.31
N GLN A 63 3.60 -8.88 2.49
CA GLN A 63 3.62 -8.09 3.72
C GLN A 63 4.67 -6.97 3.65
N GLN A 64 5.87 -7.27 3.16
CA GLN A 64 6.93 -6.28 3.02
C GLN A 64 6.55 -5.18 2.01
N GLU A 65 6.00 -5.56 0.85
CA GLU A 65 5.52 -4.61 -0.17
C GLU A 65 4.42 -3.69 0.38
N ILE A 66 3.50 -4.22 1.19
CA ILE A 66 2.44 -3.43 1.84
C ILE A 66 3.05 -2.41 2.82
N ILE A 67 4.00 -2.84 3.65
CA ILE A 67 4.66 -1.97 4.64
C ILE A 67 5.39 -0.84 3.91
N GLU A 68 6.17 -1.15 2.87
CA GLU A 68 6.92 -0.16 2.11
C GLU A 68 6.00 0.86 1.42
N LEU A 69 4.92 0.42 0.79
CA LEU A 69 3.94 1.31 0.17
C LEU A 69 3.22 2.19 1.20
N ASP A 70 2.90 1.63 2.36
CA ASP A 70 2.29 2.40 3.45
C ASP A 70 3.25 3.48 3.95
N GLU A 71 4.48 3.11 4.29
CA GLU A 71 5.49 4.03 4.80
C GLU A 71 5.81 5.16 3.82
N GLN A 72 5.90 4.86 2.52
CA GLN A 72 6.20 5.86 1.49
C GLN A 72 5.10 6.91 1.31
N THR A 73 3.84 6.56 1.61
CA THR A 73 2.68 7.41 1.24
C THR A 73 1.88 7.92 2.44
N ARG A 74 2.08 7.35 3.63
CA ARG A 74 1.26 7.62 4.82
C ARG A 74 1.36 9.05 5.34
N VAL A 75 2.47 9.74 5.12
CA VAL A 75 2.72 11.07 5.73
C VAL A 75 2.68 12.16 4.66
N PHE A 76 1.89 13.20 4.92
CA PHE A 76 1.91 14.41 4.12
C PHE A 76 3.14 15.24 4.49
N CYS A 77 4.08 15.39 3.55
CA CYS A 77 5.41 15.96 3.79
C CYS A 77 5.40 17.39 4.37
N LEU A 78 4.34 18.18 4.12
CA LEU A 78 4.21 19.55 4.65
C LEU A 78 3.67 19.62 6.09
N ASP A 79 3.05 18.55 6.62
CA ASP A 79 2.60 18.51 8.02
C ASP A 79 3.75 18.07 8.97
N CYS A 80 4.98 17.89 8.45
CA CYS A 80 6.19 17.54 9.20
C CYS A 80 7.13 18.73 9.48
N GLN A 81 6.76 19.96 9.09
CA GLN A 81 7.49 21.20 9.37
C GLN A 81 6.93 21.90 10.62
#